data_AF-M0PQ64-F1
#
_entry.id   AF-M0PQ64-F1
#
_cell.length_a   1.000
_cell.length_b   1.000
_cell.length_c   1.000
_cell.angle_alpha   90.00
_cell.angle_beta   90.00
_cell.angle_gamma   90.00
#
_symmetry.space_group_name_H-M   'P 1'
#
loop_
_entity.id
_entity.type
_entity.pdbx_description
1 polymer ?
#
loop_
_entity_poly.entity_id
_entity_poly.type
_entity_poly.pdbx_seq_one_letter_code
_entity_poly.pdbx_strand_id
1 'polypeptide(L)'
;MDDTGHRGRHELQVSDRVCPDCGEHTYAALCPDCETHTEPHYECNDCGTVCEPDEAGRVECPNCEWEVTAATYQEVDVNDAYRSALETVGERESAFEILKGVQGLTSRNKTPEPIEKGVLRAKNGVTSFKDGTVRYDMTDLPVTAVKPAELDVTADHFRELGYETDIDGEPLRHDDQVVELRVQDIVLSDGAAEHMLKTADFVDDLLEQFYGLDRFYEVNERDDLVGELVFGMAPHTSAATVGRVVGFTSAAVGYAHPYFHAAKRRNCDGDEDCVMLLMDGLLNFSKTFLPDQRGGRMDAPLVMSSRIDPSEIDDEAHNVDIVREYPLELYEASRELADPEAVEELIQIGEDTLGTDDEYHGFDHTHDTTDIAMGPDLSAYKTLGDMMEKMDAQLELARKLRAVDETDVAERVIEYHFLPDIIGNLRAFSRQETRCLDCGEKYRRMPLTGECRECGGRVNLTVHEGSVSKYVDTAIEVAERFGCRPYTKQRLKVLEQSLESIFEDDTNKQSGIADFM
;
A
#
# COMPACT_ATOMS: atom_id res chain seq x y z
N MET A 1 24.44 19.08 11.56
CA MET A 1 25.82 19.55 11.79
C MET A 1 26.52 18.35 12.37
N ASP A 2 27.58 17.88 11.71
CA ASP A 2 28.47 16.92 12.34
C ASP A 2 29.27 17.60 13.48
N ASP A 3 29.99 16.80 14.26
CA ASP A 3 30.83 17.27 15.38
C ASP A 3 31.99 18.20 14.94
N THR A 4 32.17 18.41 13.63
CA THR A 4 33.20 19.28 13.04
C THR A 4 32.65 20.58 12.45
N GLY A 5 31.33 20.79 12.49
CA GLY A 5 30.67 22.00 12.01
C GLY A 5 30.32 22.01 10.51
N HIS A 6 30.56 20.92 9.78
CA HIS A 6 30.08 20.77 8.41
C HIS A 6 28.60 20.31 8.41
N ARG A 7 27.82 20.79 7.45
CA ARG A 7 26.41 20.42 7.27
C ARG A 7 26.30 19.53 6.03
N GLY A 8 25.72 18.34 6.18
CA GLY A 8 25.38 17.46 5.05
C GLY A 8 26.39 16.37 4.73
N ARG A 9 27.54 16.33 5.41
CA ARG A 9 28.51 15.24 5.25
C ARG A 9 28.14 14.06 6.14
N HIS A 10 27.92 12.91 5.51
CA HIS A 10 27.50 11.70 6.18
C HIS A 10 28.31 10.52 5.65
N GLU A 11 28.79 9.67 6.55
CA GLU A 11 29.34 8.36 6.19
C GLU A 11 28.17 7.42 5.89
N LEU A 12 27.99 7.07 4.61
CA LEU A 12 26.85 6.30 4.12
C LEU A 12 27.35 5.04 3.40
N GLN A 13 26.60 3.95 3.56
CA GLN A 13 26.84 2.73 2.78
C GLN A 13 26.15 2.86 1.41
N VAL A 14 26.93 3.06 0.35
CA VAL A 14 26.47 3.28 -1.03
C VAL A 14 27.27 2.42 -2.01
N SER A 15 26.74 2.22 -3.21
CA SER A 15 27.43 1.49 -4.28
C SER A 15 28.70 2.24 -4.69
N ASP A 16 29.85 1.56 -4.65
CA ASP A 16 31.03 1.98 -5.38
C ASP A 16 30.83 1.71 -6.88
N ARG A 17 31.12 2.71 -7.70
CA ARG A 17 30.98 2.65 -9.15
C ARG A 17 32.20 3.32 -9.78
N VAL A 18 32.69 2.75 -10.86
CA VAL A 18 33.85 3.25 -11.59
C VAL A 18 33.42 3.76 -12.96
N CYS A 19 33.94 4.92 -13.37
CA CYS A 19 33.77 5.40 -14.73
C CYS A 19 34.71 4.64 -15.67
N PRO A 20 34.20 4.01 -16.75
CA PRO A 20 35.05 3.27 -17.68
C PRO A 20 36.00 4.16 -18.50
N ASP A 21 35.69 5.46 -18.65
CA ASP A 21 36.48 6.38 -19.47
C ASP A 21 37.63 7.06 -18.70
N CYS A 22 37.35 7.57 -17.50
CA CYS A 22 38.35 8.30 -16.69
C CYS A 22 38.87 7.51 -15.48
N GLY A 23 38.21 6.41 -15.09
CA GLY A 23 38.58 5.61 -13.93
C GLY A 23 38.17 6.21 -12.58
N GLU A 24 37.42 7.31 -12.57
CA GLU A 24 36.94 7.94 -11.33
C GLU A 24 35.93 7.06 -10.60
N HIS A 25 36.07 6.97 -9.27
CA HIS A 25 35.14 6.23 -8.42
C HIS A 25 34.09 7.17 -7.83
N THR A 26 32.82 6.76 -7.85
CA THR A 26 31.70 7.53 -7.36
C THR A 26 30.54 6.63 -6.97
N TYR A 27 29.54 7.18 -6.28
CA TYR A 27 28.25 6.51 -6.07
C TYR A 27 27.22 6.87 -7.14
N ALA A 28 27.46 7.92 -7.93
CA ALA A 28 26.54 8.44 -8.93
C ALA A 28 26.48 7.53 -10.16
N ALA A 29 25.32 7.48 -10.80
CA ALA A 29 25.12 6.69 -12.02
C ALA A 29 25.85 7.28 -13.25
N LEU A 30 26.16 8.57 -13.23
CA LEU A 30 26.96 9.27 -14.22
C LEU A 30 28.22 9.81 -13.57
N CYS A 31 29.33 9.76 -14.30
CA CYS A 31 30.59 10.32 -13.82
C CYS A 31 30.48 11.86 -13.73
N PRO A 32 30.83 12.48 -12.59
CA PRO A 32 30.80 13.94 -12.45
C PRO A 32 31.71 14.70 -13.41
N ASP A 33 32.79 14.06 -13.89
CA ASP A 33 33.80 14.72 -14.73
C ASP A 33 33.52 14.61 -16.24
N CYS A 34 32.93 13.49 -16.69
CA CYS A 34 32.78 13.20 -18.12
C CYS A 34 31.37 12.73 -18.51
N GLU A 35 30.44 12.64 -17.56
CA GLU A 35 29.03 12.26 -17.76
C GLU A 35 28.82 10.85 -18.34
N THR A 36 29.89 10.05 -18.50
CA THR A 36 29.78 8.64 -18.89
C THR A 36 29.12 7.82 -17.79
N HIS A 37 28.26 6.86 -18.18
CA HIS A 37 27.62 5.93 -17.25
C HIS A 37 28.68 5.12 -16.49
N THR A 38 28.59 5.13 -15.18
CA THR A 38 29.53 4.40 -14.30
C THR A 38 29.07 2.95 -14.15
N GLU A 39 29.98 2.02 -13.88
CA GLU A 39 29.67 0.60 -13.67
C GLU A 39 29.94 0.21 -12.22
N PRO A 40 29.15 -0.69 -11.59
CA PRO A 40 29.43 -1.16 -10.23
C PRO A 40 30.84 -1.75 -10.11
N HIS A 41 31.60 -1.29 -9.13
CA HIS A 41 32.93 -1.81 -8.83
C HIS A 41 32.84 -2.82 -7.68
N TYR A 42 33.29 -4.05 -7.93
CA TYR A 42 33.27 -5.13 -6.93
C TYR A 42 34.68 -5.46 -6.47
N GLU A 43 35.01 -5.08 -5.24
CA GLU A 43 36.29 -5.41 -4.62
C GLU A 43 36.08 -6.22 -3.34
N CYS A 44 36.84 -7.31 -3.19
CA CYS A 44 36.77 -8.12 -1.98
C CYS A 44 37.42 -7.39 -0.80
N ASN A 45 36.63 -7.07 0.22
CA ASN A 45 37.08 -6.37 1.43
C ASN A 45 38.20 -7.09 2.23
N ASP A 46 38.40 -8.40 2.03
CA ASP A 46 39.41 -9.18 2.76
C ASP A 46 40.75 -9.27 2.01
N CYS A 47 40.73 -9.43 0.68
CA CYS A 47 41.94 -9.66 -0.12
C CYS A 47 42.21 -8.62 -1.22
N GLY A 48 41.34 -7.63 -1.40
CA GLY A 48 41.48 -6.56 -2.41
C GLY A 48 41.37 -7.03 -3.85
N THR A 49 40.89 -8.26 -4.10
CA THR A 49 40.72 -8.77 -5.46
C THR A 49 39.48 -8.16 -6.08
N VAL A 50 39.65 -7.51 -7.23
CA VAL A 50 38.54 -7.05 -8.08
C VAL A 50 37.87 -8.29 -8.69
N CYS A 51 36.55 -8.36 -8.51
CA CYS A 51 35.73 -9.51 -8.90
C CYS A 51 34.76 -9.11 -10.00
N GLU A 52 34.41 -10.05 -10.89
CA GLU A 52 33.42 -9.83 -11.93
C GLU A 52 32.14 -10.64 -11.64
N PRO A 53 30.95 -10.12 -11.97
CA PRO A 53 29.72 -10.87 -11.88
C PRO A 53 29.68 -12.06 -12.84
N ASP A 54 29.09 -13.17 -12.40
CA ASP A 54 28.76 -14.30 -13.23
C ASP A 54 27.52 -14.03 -14.13
N GLU A 55 27.14 -15.00 -14.96
CA GLU A 55 25.97 -14.89 -15.85
C GLU A 55 24.64 -14.64 -15.11
N ALA A 56 24.57 -14.97 -13.81
CA ALA A 56 23.41 -14.75 -12.95
C ALA A 56 23.50 -13.43 -12.14
N GLY A 57 24.57 -12.65 -12.33
CA GLY A 57 24.82 -11.40 -11.60
C GLY A 57 25.30 -11.61 -10.16
N ARG A 58 25.79 -12.81 -9.82
CA ARG A 58 26.40 -13.10 -8.53
C ARG A 58 27.91 -12.89 -8.62
N VAL A 59 28.48 -12.27 -7.60
CA VAL A 59 29.91 -11.98 -7.55
C VAL A 59 30.51 -12.76 -6.40
N GLU A 60 31.40 -13.71 -6.67
CA GLU A 60 32.15 -14.45 -5.65
C GLU A 60 33.63 -14.16 -5.79
N CYS A 61 34.31 -13.96 -4.66
CA CYS A 61 35.75 -13.77 -4.65
C CYS A 61 36.44 -15.12 -4.94
N PRO A 62 37.30 -15.23 -5.98
CA PRO A 62 37.95 -16.48 -6.33
C PRO A 62 38.99 -16.94 -5.30
N ASN A 63 39.46 -16.04 -4.44
CA ASN A 63 40.48 -16.32 -3.42
C ASN A 63 39.89 -16.59 -2.04
N CYS A 64 38.78 -15.93 -1.69
CA CYS A 64 38.15 -16.06 -0.38
C CYS A 64 36.91 -16.98 -0.41
N GLU A 65 36.28 -17.20 -1.56
CA GLU A 65 35.08 -18.04 -1.74
C GLU A 65 33.82 -17.51 -1.01
N TRP A 66 33.71 -16.18 -0.84
CA TRP A 66 32.51 -15.51 -0.33
C TRP A 66 31.96 -14.52 -1.34
N GLU A 67 30.69 -14.19 -1.18
CA GLU A 67 29.98 -13.24 -2.02
C GLU A 67 30.46 -11.81 -1.80
N VAL A 68 30.67 -11.08 -2.90
CA VAL A 68 31.13 -9.68 -2.92
C VAL A 68 29.97 -8.80 -3.40
N THR A 69 29.90 -7.58 -2.84
CA THR A 69 28.92 -6.55 -3.22
C THR A 69 29.65 -5.26 -3.54
N ALA A 70 29.07 -4.41 -4.37
CA ALA A 70 29.64 -3.08 -4.64
C ALA A 70 29.42 -2.10 -3.47
N ALA A 71 28.72 -2.49 -2.42
CA ALA A 71 28.40 -1.61 -1.30
C ALA A 71 29.61 -1.33 -0.41
N THR A 72 30.01 -0.07 -0.27
CA THR A 72 31.08 0.39 0.61
C THR A 72 30.67 1.64 1.39
N TYR A 73 31.36 1.95 2.48
CA TYR A 73 31.16 3.20 3.20
C TYR A 73 31.92 4.33 2.49
N GLN A 74 31.20 5.40 2.16
CA GLN A 74 31.75 6.60 1.54
C GLN A 74 31.28 7.83 2.32
N GLU A 75 32.15 8.84 2.47
CA GLU A 75 31.74 10.16 2.93
C GLU A 75 31.03 10.87 1.78
N VAL A 76 29.72 11.09 1.93
CA VAL A 76 28.89 11.77 0.93
C VAL A 76 28.51 13.14 1.45
N ASP A 77 28.79 14.18 0.66
CA ASP A 77 28.30 15.54 0.91
C ASP A 77 26.89 15.68 0.31
N VAL A 78 25.88 15.31 1.10
CA VAL A 78 24.47 15.35 0.69
C VAL A 78 24.01 16.79 0.44
N ASN A 79 24.61 17.79 1.09
CA ASN A 79 24.24 19.19 0.86
C ASN A 79 24.65 19.66 -0.53
N ASP A 80 25.88 19.31 -0.94
CA ASP A 80 26.38 19.60 -2.28
C ASP A 80 25.56 18.84 -3.33
N ALA A 81 25.38 17.53 -3.17
CA ALA A 81 24.60 16.70 -4.09
C ALA A 81 23.15 17.19 -4.27
N TYR A 82 22.51 17.64 -3.18
CA TYR A 82 21.17 18.22 -3.22
C TYR A 82 21.12 19.54 -4.01
N ARG A 83 22.10 20.43 -3.81
CA ARG A 83 22.16 21.70 -4.56
C ARG A 83 22.44 21.49 -6.03
N SER A 84 23.38 20.60 -6.34
CA SER A 84 23.68 20.20 -7.72
C SER A 84 22.43 19.63 -8.40
N ALA A 85 21.67 18.77 -7.72
CA ALA A 85 20.43 18.23 -8.26
C ALA A 85 19.39 19.32 -8.56
N LEU A 86 19.19 20.30 -7.65
CA LEU A 86 18.30 21.45 -7.88
C LEU A 86 18.74 22.26 -9.11
N GLU A 87 20.04 22.50 -9.27
CA GLU A 87 20.59 23.23 -10.42
C GLU A 87 20.38 22.44 -11.73
N THR A 88 20.58 21.11 -11.72
CA THR A 88 20.38 20.23 -12.87
C THR A 88 18.95 20.29 -13.39
N VAL A 89 17.95 20.16 -12.51
CA VAL A 89 16.53 20.20 -12.92
C VAL A 89 15.97 21.62 -12.99
N GLY A 90 16.77 22.65 -12.68
CA GLY A 90 16.34 24.05 -12.74
C GLY A 90 15.36 24.48 -11.64
N GLU A 91 15.29 23.75 -10.54
CA GLU A 91 14.35 23.97 -9.43
C GLU A 91 14.95 24.76 -8.26
N ARG A 92 14.09 25.23 -7.35
CA ARG A 92 14.50 26.00 -6.16
C ARG A 92 14.01 25.34 -4.88
N GLU A 93 14.72 25.56 -3.77
CA GLU A 93 14.33 25.06 -2.43
C GLU A 93 12.91 25.49 -2.00
N SER A 94 12.37 26.57 -2.57
CA SER A 94 11.01 27.04 -2.27
C SER A 94 9.91 26.24 -2.99
N ALA A 95 10.25 25.31 -3.90
CA ALA A 95 9.29 24.55 -4.68
C ALA A 95 8.55 23.48 -3.85
N PHE A 96 9.11 23.05 -2.72
CA PHE A 96 8.54 22.04 -1.84
C PHE A 96 8.96 22.30 -0.38
N GLU A 97 8.23 21.72 0.58
CA GLU A 97 8.51 21.93 2.01
C GLU A 97 9.67 21.06 2.52
N ILE A 98 9.73 19.80 2.08
CA ILE A 98 10.71 18.82 2.54
C ILE A 98 10.99 17.77 1.48
N LEU A 99 12.28 17.48 1.26
CA LEU A 99 12.72 16.30 0.52
C LEU A 99 13.00 15.16 1.52
N LYS A 100 12.14 14.14 1.52
CA LYS A 100 12.31 12.96 2.38
C LYS A 100 13.20 11.93 1.69
N GLY A 101 14.26 11.49 2.35
CA GLY A 101 15.09 10.36 1.93
C GLY A 101 14.85 9.11 2.77
N VAL A 102 15.55 8.02 2.43
CA VAL A 102 15.59 6.80 3.25
C VAL A 102 16.71 6.88 4.30
N GLN A 103 16.51 6.26 5.46
CA GLN A 103 17.56 6.19 6.50
C GLN A 103 18.79 5.38 6.06
N GLY A 104 18.61 4.43 5.16
CA GLY A 104 19.67 3.62 4.58
C GLY A 104 19.12 2.75 3.44
N LEU A 105 19.98 2.45 2.47
CA LEU A 105 19.59 1.64 1.32
C LEU A 105 19.51 0.16 1.74
N THR A 106 18.47 -0.55 1.28
CA THR A 106 18.22 -1.95 1.63
C THR A 106 18.56 -2.91 0.48
N SER A 107 18.80 -2.39 -0.72
CA SER A 107 19.22 -3.18 -1.86
C SER A 107 20.61 -3.77 -1.69
N ARG A 108 20.93 -4.78 -2.51
CA ARG A 108 22.17 -5.56 -2.43
C ARG A 108 23.42 -4.70 -2.60
N ASN A 109 23.46 -3.92 -3.67
CA ASN A 109 24.60 -3.06 -3.99
C ASN A 109 24.47 -1.64 -3.42
N LYS A 110 23.39 -1.32 -2.70
CA LYS A 110 23.16 0.02 -2.14
C LYS A 110 23.25 1.12 -3.21
N THR A 111 22.70 0.87 -4.39
CA THR A 111 22.65 1.87 -5.47
C THR A 111 21.61 2.93 -5.14
N PRO A 112 22.00 4.20 -4.95
CA PRO A 112 21.04 5.28 -4.72
C PRO A 112 20.31 5.65 -6.02
N GLU A 113 19.07 6.12 -5.89
CA GLU A 113 18.37 6.80 -6.97
C GLU A 113 18.92 8.23 -7.14
N PRO A 114 19.01 8.79 -8.37
CA PRO A 114 19.37 10.19 -8.57
C PRO A 114 18.48 11.15 -7.77
N ILE A 115 19.10 12.13 -7.11
CA ILE A 115 18.41 13.07 -6.20
C ILE A 115 17.45 13.97 -6.98
N GLU A 116 17.75 14.25 -8.24
CA GLU A 116 16.94 14.98 -9.20
C GLU A 116 15.51 14.41 -9.26
N LYS A 117 15.36 13.08 -9.33
CA LYS A 117 14.05 12.43 -9.30
C LYS A 117 13.32 12.70 -7.99
N GLY A 118 14.03 12.67 -6.86
CA GLY A 118 13.47 13.00 -5.55
C GLY A 118 12.96 14.45 -5.47
N VAL A 119 13.71 15.41 -6.02
CA VAL A 119 13.32 16.84 -6.11
C VAL A 119 12.01 16.98 -6.89
N LEU A 120 11.91 16.36 -8.06
CA LEU A 120 10.71 16.43 -8.90
C LEU A 120 9.51 15.72 -8.27
N ARG A 121 9.73 14.62 -7.54
CA ARG A 121 8.67 13.97 -6.75
C ARG A 121 8.16 14.89 -5.63
N ALA A 122 9.07 15.53 -4.89
CA ALA A 122 8.71 16.43 -3.80
C ALA A 122 7.96 17.67 -4.29
N LYS A 123 8.37 18.24 -5.44
CA LYS A 123 7.68 19.35 -6.12
C LYS A 123 6.23 19.00 -6.46
N ASN A 124 6.01 17.81 -7.01
CA ASN A 124 4.69 17.36 -7.46
C ASN A 124 3.87 16.66 -6.35
N GLY A 125 4.41 16.55 -5.14
CA GLY A 125 3.70 15.95 -3.99
C GLY A 125 3.47 14.44 -4.11
N VAL A 126 4.30 13.73 -4.87
CA VAL A 126 4.24 12.26 -5.02
C VAL A 126 5.37 11.58 -4.23
N THR A 127 5.17 10.32 -3.88
CA THR A 127 6.13 9.53 -3.11
C THR A 127 6.45 8.22 -3.80
N SER A 128 7.73 7.83 -3.80
CA SER A 128 8.18 6.56 -4.36
C SER A 128 7.98 5.39 -3.41
N PHE A 129 7.65 4.23 -3.97
CA PHE A 129 7.77 2.93 -3.32
C PHE A 129 9.21 2.40 -3.39
N LYS A 130 9.47 1.24 -2.76
CA LYS A 130 10.83 0.68 -2.60
C LYS A 130 11.53 0.35 -3.92
N ASP A 131 10.79 0.19 -5.00
CA ASP A 131 11.27 -0.14 -6.33
C ASP A 131 11.42 1.09 -7.26
N GLY A 132 11.12 2.29 -6.75
CA GLY A 132 11.18 3.57 -7.48
C GLY A 132 9.85 4.03 -8.08
N THR A 133 8.84 3.16 -8.16
CA THR A 133 7.53 3.46 -8.76
C THR A 133 6.66 4.31 -7.83
N VAL A 134 5.69 5.05 -8.40
CA VAL A 134 4.64 5.77 -7.67
C VAL A 134 3.36 4.95 -7.71
N ARG A 135 2.75 4.69 -6.56
CA ARG A 135 1.62 3.76 -6.43
C ARG A 135 0.46 4.38 -5.69
N TYR A 136 -0.73 3.99 -6.11
CA TYR A 136 -1.96 4.27 -5.39
C TYR A 136 -2.68 2.96 -5.07
N ASP A 137 -2.90 2.71 -3.78
CA ASP A 137 -3.61 1.52 -3.29
C ASP A 137 -5.11 1.82 -3.17
N MET A 138 -5.95 0.92 -3.67
CA MET A 138 -7.41 0.99 -3.53
C MET A 138 -8.02 -0.40 -3.46
N THR A 139 -9.15 -0.51 -2.77
CA THR A 139 -9.92 -1.76 -2.70
C THR A 139 -10.47 -2.11 -4.08
N ASP A 140 -10.33 -3.36 -4.48
CA ASP A 140 -10.81 -3.86 -5.76
C ASP A 140 -12.30 -4.23 -5.69
N LEU A 141 -13.08 -3.82 -6.70
CA LEU A 141 -14.45 -4.29 -6.85
C LEU A 141 -14.70 -4.74 -8.29
N PRO A 142 -15.40 -5.88 -8.50
CA PRO A 142 -15.70 -6.36 -9.83
C PRO A 142 -16.90 -5.63 -10.42
N VAL A 143 -16.84 -5.34 -11.71
CA VAL A 143 -17.98 -4.88 -12.51
C VAL A 143 -17.84 -5.40 -13.94
N THR A 144 -18.94 -5.87 -14.55
CA THR A 144 -18.96 -6.35 -15.94
C THR A 144 -19.67 -5.39 -16.88
N ALA A 145 -20.55 -4.53 -16.35
CA ALA A 145 -21.30 -3.55 -17.13
C ALA A 145 -21.44 -2.22 -16.40
N VAL A 146 -21.33 -1.11 -17.14
CA VAL A 146 -21.29 0.26 -16.61
C VAL A 146 -22.09 1.20 -17.51
N LYS A 147 -22.59 2.31 -16.98
CA LYS A 147 -23.09 3.43 -17.80
C LYS A 147 -22.04 4.55 -17.84
N PRO A 148 -21.75 5.17 -19.00
CA PRO A 148 -20.82 6.30 -19.06
C PRO A 148 -21.11 7.40 -18.02
N ALA A 149 -22.39 7.72 -17.79
CA ALA A 149 -22.82 8.70 -16.80
C ALA A 149 -22.47 8.34 -15.35
N GLU A 150 -22.32 7.06 -15.02
CA GLU A 150 -21.88 6.60 -13.68
C GLU A 150 -20.38 6.81 -13.48
N LEU A 151 -19.63 6.93 -14.58
CA LEU A 151 -18.17 7.03 -14.58
C LEU A 151 -17.67 8.47 -14.78
N ASP A 152 -18.57 9.45 -14.68
CA ASP A 152 -18.33 10.87 -15.00
C ASP A 152 -17.69 11.08 -16.38
N VAL A 153 -18.13 10.29 -17.37
CA VAL A 153 -17.70 10.43 -18.77
C VAL A 153 -18.91 10.35 -19.70
N THR A 154 -18.68 10.59 -20.99
CA THR A 154 -19.74 10.60 -22.01
C THR A 154 -19.69 9.36 -22.88
N ALA A 155 -20.82 9.08 -23.54
CA ALA A 155 -20.89 8.11 -24.62
C ALA A 155 -19.88 8.42 -25.75
N ASP A 156 -19.56 9.70 -25.96
CA ASP A 156 -18.57 10.14 -26.95
C ASP A 156 -17.16 9.68 -26.55
N HIS A 157 -16.76 9.83 -25.29
CA HIS A 157 -15.49 9.27 -24.78
C HIS A 157 -15.42 7.76 -24.97
N PHE A 158 -16.49 7.03 -24.60
CA PHE A 158 -16.55 5.58 -24.80
C PHE A 158 -16.42 5.19 -26.28
N ARG A 159 -17.06 5.94 -27.19
CA ARG A 159 -16.90 5.72 -28.65
C ARG A 159 -15.47 5.94 -29.12
N GLU A 160 -14.75 6.92 -28.59
CA GLU A 160 -13.34 7.15 -28.90
C GLU A 160 -12.44 6.01 -28.41
N LEU A 161 -12.79 5.39 -27.27
CA LEU A 161 -12.13 4.19 -26.73
C LEU A 161 -12.50 2.90 -27.50
N GLY A 162 -13.43 2.98 -28.44
CA GLY A 162 -13.85 1.93 -29.35
C GLY A 162 -15.12 1.18 -28.94
N TYR A 163 -15.90 1.68 -27.97
CA TYR A 163 -17.21 1.12 -27.64
C TYR A 163 -18.26 1.60 -28.65
N GLU A 164 -18.82 0.68 -29.44
CA GLU A 164 -19.75 1.02 -30.53
C GLU A 164 -21.22 0.81 -30.17
N THR A 165 -21.50 -0.21 -29.36
CA THR A 165 -22.85 -0.62 -28.97
C THR A 165 -22.97 -0.77 -27.46
N ASP A 166 -24.19 -0.68 -26.97
CA ASP A 166 -24.56 -1.07 -25.61
C ASP A 166 -24.68 -2.61 -25.48
N ILE A 167 -25.00 -3.08 -24.27
CA ILE A 167 -25.13 -4.51 -23.95
C ILE A 167 -26.28 -5.21 -24.70
N ASP A 168 -27.28 -4.46 -25.19
CA ASP A 168 -28.39 -4.98 -25.99
C ASP A 168 -28.07 -4.97 -27.50
N GLY A 169 -26.88 -4.50 -27.89
CA GLY A 169 -26.44 -4.39 -29.28
C GLY A 169 -26.96 -3.15 -30.01
N GLU A 170 -27.58 -2.21 -29.30
CA GLU A 170 -28.01 -0.94 -29.87
C GLU A 170 -26.83 0.05 -29.97
N PRO A 171 -26.77 0.93 -30.97
CA PRO A 171 -25.68 1.90 -31.09
C PRO A 171 -25.56 2.79 -29.86
N LEU A 172 -24.34 2.96 -29.34
CA LEU A 172 -24.05 3.80 -28.19
C LEU A 172 -24.21 5.28 -28.55
N ARG A 173 -25.21 5.93 -27.95
CA ARG A 173 -25.64 7.32 -28.25
C ARG A 173 -25.87 8.17 -27.01
N HIS A 174 -26.21 7.55 -25.89
CA HIS A 174 -26.61 8.22 -24.67
C HIS A 174 -25.78 7.72 -23.50
N ASP A 175 -25.49 8.63 -22.56
CA ASP A 175 -24.61 8.38 -21.42
C ASP A 175 -25.25 7.43 -20.38
N ASP A 176 -26.56 7.18 -20.47
CA ASP A 176 -27.33 6.28 -19.59
C ASP A 176 -27.51 4.86 -20.17
N GLN A 177 -26.95 4.58 -21.35
CA GLN A 177 -26.91 3.22 -21.90
C GLN A 177 -25.91 2.36 -21.12
N VAL A 178 -26.31 1.12 -20.84
CA VAL A 178 -25.46 0.13 -20.15
C VAL A 178 -24.55 -0.53 -21.17
N VAL A 179 -23.24 -0.44 -20.95
CA VAL A 179 -22.21 -0.97 -21.82
C VAL A 179 -21.47 -2.08 -21.10
N GLU A 180 -21.21 -3.20 -21.78
CA GLU A 180 -20.32 -4.24 -21.28
C GLU A 180 -18.88 -3.72 -21.21
N LEU A 181 -18.29 -3.73 -20.01
CA LEU A 181 -16.93 -3.27 -19.76
C LEU A 181 -15.92 -4.26 -20.35
N ARG A 182 -14.97 -3.77 -21.14
CA ARG A 182 -13.89 -4.61 -21.67
C ARG A 182 -12.97 -5.09 -20.56
N VAL A 183 -12.44 -6.31 -20.74
CA VAL A 183 -11.69 -7.05 -19.73
C VAL A 183 -10.47 -6.31 -19.12
N GLN A 184 -9.80 -5.41 -19.84
CA GLN A 184 -8.65 -4.64 -19.33
C GLN A 184 -8.95 -3.15 -19.09
N ASP A 185 -10.21 -2.75 -19.20
CA ASP A 185 -10.64 -1.39 -18.90
C ASP A 185 -10.97 -1.27 -17.41
N ILE A 186 -10.56 -0.16 -16.79
CA ILE A 186 -10.70 0.07 -15.35
C ILE A 186 -11.28 1.46 -15.06
N VAL A 187 -11.98 1.55 -13.94
CA VAL A 187 -12.52 2.79 -13.38
C VAL A 187 -11.73 3.16 -12.15
N LEU A 188 -11.23 4.39 -12.11
CA LEU A 188 -10.43 4.90 -11.00
C LEU A 188 -11.30 5.66 -9.99
N SER A 189 -10.98 5.56 -8.70
CA SER A 189 -11.57 6.48 -7.71
C SER A 189 -11.09 7.92 -7.93
N ASP A 190 -11.84 8.91 -7.45
CA ASP A 190 -11.43 10.32 -7.46
C ASP A 190 -10.05 10.55 -6.83
N GLY A 191 -9.75 9.85 -5.72
CA GLY A 191 -8.44 9.91 -5.09
C GLY A 191 -7.32 9.32 -5.94
N ALA A 192 -7.60 8.25 -6.69
CA ALA A 192 -6.65 7.68 -7.64
C ALA A 192 -6.39 8.64 -8.79
N ALA A 193 -7.44 9.25 -9.36
CA ALA A 193 -7.32 10.22 -10.44
C ALA A 193 -6.47 11.44 -10.02
N GLU A 194 -6.73 12.02 -8.84
CA GLU A 194 -5.93 13.14 -8.31
C GLU A 194 -4.46 12.73 -8.13
N HIS A 195 -4.21 11.50 -7.69
CA HIS A 195 -2.85 10.98 -7.54
C HIS A 195 -2.16 10.77 -8.90
N MET A 196 -2.89 10.28 -9.91
CA MET A 196 -2.37 10.06 -11.26
C MET A 196 -2.06 11.37 -11.97
N LEU A 197 -2.87 12.43 -11.81
CA LEU A 197 -2.56 13.76 -12.36
C LEU A 197 -1.21 14.27 -11.84
N LYS A 198 -0.98 14.20 -10.53
CA LYS A 198 0.31 14.58 -9.92
C LYS A 198 1.47 13.70 -10.39
N THR A 199 1.20 12.42 -10.65
CA THR A 199 2.20 11.48 -11.16
C THR A 199 2.53 11.77 -12.63
N ALA A 200 1.53 12.14 -13.43
CA ALA A 200 1.71 12.54 -14.82
C ALA A 200 2.52 13.84 -14.92
N ASP A 201 2.20 14.86 -14.12
CA ASP A 201 3.00 16.09 -13.99
C ASP A 201 4.46 15.77 -13.61
N PHE A 202 4.66 14.85 -12.68
CA PHE A 202 5.99 14.38 -12.31
C PHE A 202 6.71 13.69 -13.47
N VAL A 203 6.05 12.82 -14.22
CA VAL A 203 6.65 12.12 -15.37
C VAL A 203 7.02 13.12 -16.46
N ASP A 204 6.16 14.11 -16.75
CA ASP A 204 6.43 15.14 -17.74
C ASP A 204 7.60 16.05 -17.33
N ASP A 205 7.61 16.50 -16.07
CA ASP A 205 8.74 17.24 -15.51
C ASP A 205 10.03 16.40 -15.57
N LEU A 206 9.95 15.10 -15.30
CA LEU A 206 11.10 14.19 -15.35
C LEU A 206 11.62 14.03 -16.78
N LEU A 207 10.73 13.86 -17.76
CA LEU A 207 11.09 13.78 -19.18
C LEU A 207 11.77 15.06 -19.65
N GLU A 208 11.16 16.22 -19.37
CA GLU A 208 11.67 17.52 -19.82
C GLU A 208 12.95 17.94 -19.09
N GLN A 209 12.95 17.93 -17.76
CA GLN A 209 13.99 18.59 -16.95
C GLN A 209 15.18 17.67 -16.65
N PHE A 210 14.97 16.35 -16.59
CA PHE A 210 16.05 15.40 -16.30
C PHE A 210 16.53 14.66 -17.55
N TYR A 211 15.62 14.20 -18.40
CA TYR A 211 15.98 13.45 -19.62
C TYR A 211 16.13 14.32 -20.88
N GLY A 212 15.66 15.57 -20.87
CA GLY A 212 15.70 16.46 -22.04
C GLY A 212 14.82 15.98 -23.20
N LEU A 213 13.73 15.28 -22.89
CA LEU A 213 12.74 14.76 -23.82
C LEU A 213 11.45 15.58 -23.79
N ASP A 214 10.63 15.45 -24.83
CA ASP A 214 9.31 16.07 -24.86
C ASP A 214 8.42 15.44 -23.77
N ARG A 215 7.47 16.24 -23.25
CA ARG A 215 6.44 15.79 -22.32
C ARG A 215 5.55 14.72 -22.97
N PHE A 216 5.02 13.81 -22.17
CA PHE A 216 4.25 12.65 -22.65
C PHE A 216 2.76 12.78 -22.37
N TYR A 217 2.37 13.08 -21.13
CA TYR A 217 0.98 13.05 -20.70
C TYR A 217 0.25 14.37 -21.02
N GLU A 218 0.86 15.51 -20.65
CA GLU A 218 0.28 16.86 -20.81
C GLU A 218 -1.17 16.99 -20.31
N VAL A 219 -1.52 16.22 -19.29
CA VAL A 219 -2.86 16.16 -18.68
C VAL A 219 -3.09 17.38 -17.78
N ASN A 220 -4.30 17.96 -17.85
CA ASN A 220 -4.67 19.14 -17.06
C ASN A 220 -5.85 18.84 -16.14
N GLU A 221 -6.78 18.01 -16.61
CA GLU A 221 -7.95 17.58 -15.87
C GLU A 221 -8.07 16.05 -15.90
N ARG A 222 -8.89 15.49 -15.00
CA ARG A 222 -9.01 14.04 -14.88
C ARG A 222 -9.50 13.39 -16.18
N ASP A 223 -10.33 14.08 -16.96
CA ASP A 223 -10.85 13.60 -18.24
C ASP A 223 -9.72 13.29 -19.24
N ASP A 224 -8.58 14.00 -19.15
CA ASP A 224 -7.41 13.74 -19.99
C ASP A 224 -6.73 12.39 -19.64
N LEU A 225 -7.00 11.80 -18.47
CA LEU A 225 -6.51 10.46 -18.12
C LEU A 225 -7.32 9.35 -18.82
N VAL A 226 -8.47 9.66 -19.42
CA VAL A 226 -9.29 8.66 -20.11
C VAL A 226 -8.54 8.14 -21.33
N GLY A 227 -8.35 6.82 -21.40
CA GLY A 227 -7.55 6.16 -22.43
C GLY A 227 -6.09 5.93 -22.04
N GLU A 228 -5.61 6.56 -20.96
CA GLU A 228 -4.24 6.33 -20.48
C GLU A 228 -4.07 4.92 -19.91
N LEU A 229 -2.85 4.40 -20.09
CA LEU A 229 -2.50 3.06 -19.65
C LEU A 229 -1.90 3.08 -18.23
N VAL A 230 -2.33 2.11 -17.44
CA VAL A 230 -1.82 1.88 -16.10
C VAL A 230 -1.35 0.44 -15.93
N PHE A 231 -0.51 0.21 -14.94
CA PHE A 231 -0.33 -1.11 -14.36
C PHE A 231 -1.26 -1.28 -13.17
N GLY A 232 -2.05 -2.35 -13.19
CA GLY A 232 -2.64 -2.92 -11.99
C GLY A 232 -1.73 -4.02 -11.45
N MET A 233 -1.48 -4.02 -10.15
CA MET A 233 -0.72 -5.09 -9.49
C MET A 233 -1.24 -5.36 -8.08
N ALA A 234 -1.36 -6.63 -7.74
CA ALA A 234 -1.74 -7.06 -6.41
C ALA A 234 -0.53 -7.11 -5.47
N PRO A 235 -0.71 -6.81 -4.17
CA PRO A 235 0.25 -7.17 -3.14
C PRO A 235 0.62 -8.65 -3.18
N HIS A 236 1.83 -8.96 -2.76
CA HIS A 236 2.46 -10.28 -2.74
C HIS A 236 2.67 -10.94 -4.11
N THR A 237 2.48 -10.19 -5.20
CA THR A 237 2.74 -10.66 -6.56
C THR A 237 3.93 -9.94 -7.19
N SER A 238 4.31 -10.37 -8.40
CA SER A 238 5.41 -9.74 -9.16
C SER A 238 5.11 -9.59 -10.66
N ALA A 239 3.85 -9.77 -11.04
CA ALA A 239 3.35 -9.60 -12.38
C ALA A 239 2.36 -8.44 -12.36
N ALA A 240 2.64 -7.41 -13.15
CA ALA A 240 1.71 -6.32 -13.39
C ALA A 240 0.87 -6.62 -14.63
N THR A 241 -0.40 -6.24 -14.59
CA THR A 241 -1.32 -6.35 -15.74
C THR A 241 -1.61 -4.96 -16.27
N VAL A 242 -1.45 -4.76 -17.57
CA VAL A 242 -1.78 -3.49 -18.22
C VAL A 242 -3.30 -3.32 -18.19
N GLY A 243 -3.76 -2.16 -17.73
CA GLY A 243 -5.14 -1.72 -17.83
C GLY A 243 -5.23 -0.36 -18.52
N ARG A 244 -6.44 0.02 -18.93
CA ARG A 244 -6.73 1.31 -19.54
C ARG A 244 -7.82 2.02 -18.73
N VAL A 245 -7.61 3.29 -18.42
CA VAL A 245 -8.59 4.09 -17.68
C VAL A 245 -9.76 4.44 -18.60
N VAL A 246 -10.99 4.19 -18.16
CA VAL A 246 -12.21 4.51 -18.93
C VAL A 246 -13.14 5.52 -18.24
N GLY A 247 -12.88 5.84 -16.98
CA GLY A 247 -13.64 6.85 -16.24
C GLY A 247 -13.36 6.79 -14.75
N PHE A 248 -14.21 7.48 -13.98
CA PHE A 248 -13.97 7.79 -12.57
C PHE A 248 -15.18 7.51 -11.69
N THR A 249 -14.94 7.25 -10.41
CA THR A 249 -16.01 7.05 -9.43
C THR A 249 -15.74 7.82 -8.14
N SER A 250 -16.80 8.31 -7.48
CA SER A 250 -16.69 8.95 -6.17
C SER A 250 -16.38 7.94 -5.05
N ALA A 251 -16.70 6.66 -5.27
CA ALA A 251 -16.41 5.60 -4.31
C ALA A 251 -14.89 5.39 -4.18
N ALA A 252 -14.40 5.17 -2.96
CA ALA A 252 -12.99 4.95 -2.67
C ALA A 252 -12.52 3.52 -3.02
N VAL A 253 -12.80 3.08 -4.26
CA VAL A 253 -12.58 1.72 -4.80
C VAL A 253 -12.14 1.80 -6.26
N GLY A 254 -11.50 0.75 -6.77
CA GLY A 254 -11.20 0.58 -8.19
C GLY A 254 -12.11 -0.47 -8.81
N TYR A 255 -12.97 -0.07 -9.76
CA TYR A 255 -13.78 -1.03 -10.49
C TYR A 255 -13.04 -1.57 -11.71
N ALA A 256 -13.12 -2.87 -11.94
CA ALA A 256 -12.65 -3.50 -13.17
C ALA A 256 -13.38 -4.82 -13.42
N HIS A 257 -13.19 -5.38 -14.61
CA HIS A 257 -13.70 -6.71 -14.94
C HIS A 257 -13.14 -7.79 -13.98
N PRO A 258 -13.92 -8.81 -13.57
CA PRO A 258 -13.43 -9.91 -12.73
C PRO A 258 -12.13 -10.55 -13.25
N TYR A 259 -12.01 -10.72 -14.56
CA TYR A 259 -10.78 -11.23 -15.19
C TYR A 259 -9.56 -10.33 -14.98
N PHE A 260 -9.73 -9.01 -14.90
CA PHE A 260 -8.63 -8.09 -14.55
C PHE A 260 -8.16 -8.30 -13.12
N HIS A 261 -9.06 -8.54 -12.18
CA HIS A 261 -8.74 -8.82 -10.78
C HIS A 261 -8.09 -10.19 -10.61
N ALA A 262 -8.68 -11.23 -11.21
CA ALA A 262 -8.11 -12.57 -11.21
C ALA A 262 -6.74 -12.68 -11.91
N ALA A 263 -6.51 -11.92 -12.99
CA ALA A 263 -5.19 -11.86 -13.65
C ALA A 263 -4.08 -11.34 -12.73
N LYS A 264 -4.45 -10.53 -11.73
CA LYS A 264 -3.54 -10.03 -10.69
C LYS A 264 -3.45 -10.99 -9.49
N ARG A 265 -4.09 -12.16 -9.55
CA ARG A 265 -4.20 -13.15 -8.47
C ARG A 265 -4.94 -12.63 -7.25
N ARG A 266 -6.08 -11.99 -7.50
CA ARG A 266 -7.00 -11.48 -6.47
C ARG A 266 -8.37 -12.09 -6.60
N ASN A 267 -8.94 -12.33 -5.43
CA ASN A 267 -10.31 -12.76 -5.24
C ASN A 267 -10.94 -11.52 -4.63
N CYS A 268 -11.95 -10.92 -5.26
CA CYS A 268 -12.49 -9.62 -4.83
C CYS A 268 -13.30 -9.72 -3.52
N ASP A 269 -12.67 -10.16 -2.44
CA ASP A 269 -13.22 -10.38 -1.11
C ASP A 269 -12.90 -9.24 -0.13
N GLY A 270 -12.49 -8.09 -0.68
CA GLY A 270 -12.08 -6.89 0.04
C GLY A 270 -10.57 -6.66 0.07
N ASP A 271 -9.84 -7.30 -0.84
CA ASP A 271 -8.42 -7.08 -1.06
C ASP A 271 -8.15 -5.65 -1.60
N GLU A 272 -6.88 -5.24 -1.52
CA GLU A 272 -6.41 -3.98 -2.09
C GLU A 272 -5.45 -4.28 -3.25
N ASP A 273 -5.61 -3.51 -4.32
CA ASP A 273 -4.72 -3.50 -5.47
C ASP A 273 -4.02 -2.15 -5.58
N CYS A 274 -2.82 -2.16 -6.15
CA CYS A 274 -2.12 -0.94 -6.50
C CYS A 274 -2.25 -0.65 -8.00
N VAL A 275 -2.44 0.62 -8.31
CA VAL A 275 -2.36 1.16 -9.68
C VAL A 275 -1.22 2.15 -9.79
N MET A 276 -0.58 2.17 -10.95
CA MET A 276 0.50 3.11 -11.30
C MET A 276 0.46 3.43 -12.79
N LEU A 277 0.82 4.66 -13.18
CA LEU A 277 0.93 5.03 -14.60
C LEU A 277 1.98 4.17 -15.31
N LEU A 278 1.66 3.72 -16.53
CA LEU A 278 2.54 2.85 -17.32
C LEU A 278 3.94 3.47 -17.50
N MET A 279 4.01 4.76 -17.86
CA MET A 279 5.28 5.44 -18.13
C MET A 279 6.12 5.62 -16.86
N ASP A 280 5.50 5.88 -15.69
CA ASP A 280 6.20 5.91 -14.40
C ASP A 280 6.84 4.55 -14.11
N GLY A 281 6.06 3.47 -14.27
CA GLY A 281 6.54 2.11 -14.10
C GLY A 281 7.73 1.78 -14.99
N LEU A 282 7.78 2.31 -16.22
CA LEU A 282 8.90 2.09 -17.16
C LEU A 282 10.15 2.93 -16.82
N LEU A 283 9.97 4.20 -16.44
CA LEU A 283 11.09 5.13 -16.24
C LEU A 283 11.77 5.01 -14.87
N ASN A 284 11.00 4.61 -13.84
CA ASN A 284 11.43 4.72 -12.46
C ASN A 284 11.66 3.38 -11.77
N PHE A 285 11.15 2.28 -12.33
CA PHE A 285 11.43 0.95 -11.81
C PHE A 285 12.88 0.51 -12.04
N SER A 286 13.51 -0.07 -11.02
CA SER A 286 14.74 -0.85 -11.21
C SER A 286 14.89 -2.00 -10.22
N LYS A 287 15.33 -3.16 -10.72
CA LYS A 287 15.71 -4.31 -9.89
C LYS A 287 16.85 -4.00 -8.92
N THR A 288 17.66 -2.97 -9.19
CA THR A 288 18.76 -2.54 -8.32
C THR A 288 18.29 -1.86 -7.04
N PHE A 289 17.03 -1.43 -6.97
CA PHE A 289 16.44 -0.80 -5.79
C PHE A 289 15.78 -1.82 -4.86
N LEU A 290 15.48 -3.01 -5.37
CA LEU A 290 14.78 -4.04 -4.58
C LEU A 290 15.61 -4.50 -3.37
N PRO A 291 14.98 -4.64 -2.18
CA PRO A 291 15.63 -5.15 -0.99
C PRO A 291 16.25 -6.54 -1.19
N ASP A 292 17.42 -6.76 -0.60
CA ASP A 292 18.18 -8.04 -0.69
C ASP A 292 17.69 -9.12 0.31
N GLN A 293 16.58 -8.88 1.00
CA GLN A 293 16.01 -9.82 1.97
C GLN A 293 15.00 -10.76 1.30
N ARG A 294 14.72 -11.90 1.95
CA ARG A 294 13.66 -12.81 1.51
C ARG A 294 12.33 -12.07 1.40
N GLY A 295 11.72 -12.14 0.23
CA GLY A 295 10.48 -11.43 -0.08
C GLY A 295 10.65 -9.99 -0.54
N GLY A 296 11.87 -9.45 -0.60
CA GLY A 296 12.13 -8.08 -1.10
C GLY A 296 11.82 -7.87 -2.58
N ARG A 297 11.61 -8.96 -3.33
CA ARG A 297 11.19 -8.94 -4.74
C ARG A 297 9.69 -9.14 -4.94
N MET A 298 8.96 -9.46 -3.87
CA MET A 298 7.50 -9.44 -3.90
C MET A 298 7.05 -7.97 -3.93
N ASP A 299 5.87 -7.71 -4.47
CA ASP A 299 5.29 -6.38 -4.60
C ASP A 299 6.07 -5.50 -5.58
N ALA A 300 6.68 -6.06 -6.63
CA ALA A 300 7.44 -5.33 -7.65
C ALA A 300 7.08 -5.83 -9.05
N PRO A 301 6.85 -4.96 -10.05
CA PRO A 301 6.44 -5.36 -11.39
C PRO A 301 7.62 -5.95 -12.18
N LEU A 302 8.05 -7.17 -11.82
CA LEU A 302 9.18 -7.86 -12.46
C LEU A 302 8.86 -8.31 -13.88
N VAL A 303 7.59 -8.61 -14.14
CA VAL A 303 7.04 -9.01 -15.43
C VAL A 303 5.75 -8.24 -15.66
N MET A 304 5.45 -7.95 -16.92
CA MET A 304 4.24 -7.27 -17.35
C MET A 304 3.44 -8.18 -18.28
N SER A 305 2.16 -8.36 -17.99
CA SER A 305 1.20 -8.92 -18.94
C SER A 305 0.50 -7.78 -19.70
N SER A 306 0.63 -7.79 -21.02
CA SER A 306 -0.03 -6.82 -21.89
C SER A 306 -1.44 -7.24 -22.30
N ARG A 307 -1.74 -8.53 -22.24
CA ARG A 307 -3.03 -9.12 -22.61
C ARG A 307 -3.42 -10.17 -21.58
N ILE A 308 -4.66 -10.10 -21.12
CA ILE A 308 -5.23 -11.15 -20.28
C ILE A 308 -5.60 -12.34 -21.17
N ASP A 309 -5.15 -13.53 -20.79
CA ASP A 309 -5.65 -14.80 -21.31
C ASP A 309 -6.57 -15.39 -20.24
N PRO A 310 -7.90 -15.43 -20.45
CA PRO A 310 -8.86 -15.98 -19.50
C PRO A 310 -8.60 -17.43 -19.12
N SER A 311 -7.82 -18.19 -19.91
CA SER A 311 -7.46 -19.57 -19.57
C SER A 311 -6.32 -19.68 -18.56
N GLU A 312 -5.56 -18.60 -18.33
CA GLU A 312 -4.37 -18.58 -17.44
C GLU A 312 -4.60 -17.82 -16.12
N ILE A 313 -5.78 -17.21 -15.93
CA ILE A 313 -6.16 -16.53 -14.70
C ILE A 313 -6.66 -17.51 -13.63
N ASP A 314 -6.91 -17.00 -12.43
CA ASP A 314 -7.49 -17.77 -11.33
C ASP A 314 -8.91 -18.28 -11.68
N ASP A 315 -9.20 -19.52 -11.29
CA ASP A 315 -10.44 -20.23 -11.62
C ASP A 315 -11.65 -19.70 -10.86
N GLU A 316 -11.47 -18.94 -9.76
CA GLU A 316 -12.59 -18.32 -9.06
C GLU A 316 -13.40 -17.39 -9.99
N ALA A 317 -12.74 -16.65 -10.89
CA ALA A 317 -13.41 -15.78 -11.84
C ALA A 317 -14.14 -16.54 -12.97
N HIS A 318 -13.86 -17.83 -13.17
CA HIS A 318 -14.57 -18.67 -14.14
C HIS A 318 -15.96 -19.06 -13.65
N ASN A 319 -16.19 -19.04 -12.33
CA ASN A 319 -17.45 -19.41 -11.69
C ASN A 319 -18.48 -18.26 -11.63
N VAL A 320 -18.26 -17.16 -12.35
CA VAL A 320 -19.21 -16.04 -12.42
C VAL A 320 -20.38 -16.43 -13.32
N ASP A 321 -21.60 -16.37 -12.80
CA ASP A 321 -22.82 -16.51 -13.59
C ASP A 321 -22.96 -15.33 -14.56
N ILE A 322 -23.10 -15.63 -15.85
CA ILE A 322 -23.19 -14.62 -16.93
C ILE A 322 -24.56 -14.60 -17.59
N VAL A 323 -25.62 -14.91 -16.84
CA VAL A 323 -26.99 -14.99 -17.34
C VAL A 323 -27.81 -13.74 -16.97
N ARG A 324 -28.70 -13.32 -17.87
CA ARG A 324 -29.67 -12.22 -17.60
C ARG A 324 -30.77 -12.57 -16.61
N GLU A 325 -31.21 -13.82 -16.60
CA GLU A 325 -32.27 -14.28 -15.72
C GLU A 325 -31.98 -15.73 -15.32
N TYR A 326 -32.11 -16.03 -14.04
CA TYR A 326 -31.97 -17.40 -13.57
C TYR A 326 -33.18 -18.25 -13.98
N PRO A 327 -32.96 -19.53 -14.35
CA PRO A 327 -34.04 -20.43 -14.71
C PRO A 327 -34.96 -20.75 -13.52
N LEU A 328 -36.23 -21.08 -13.80
CA LEU A 328 -37.22 -21.44 -12.77
C LEU A 328 -36.72 -22.61 -11.90
N GLU A 329 -36.05 -23.55 -12.53
CA GLU A 329 -35.48 -24.76 -11.95
C GLU A 329 -34.53 -24.45 -10.78
N LEU A 330 -33.72 -23.39 -10.87
CA LEU A 330 -32.86 -22.94 -9.77
C LEU A 330 -33.70 -22.59 -8.53
N TYR A 331 -34.77 -21.82 -8.72
CA TYR A 331 -35.64 -21.41 -7.63
C TYR A 331 -36.38 -22.59 -7.01
N GLU A 332 -36.82 -23.57 -7.83
CA GLU A 332 -37.46 -24.78 -7.33
C GLU A 332 -36.49 -25.67 -6.55
N ALA A 333 -35.27 -25.88 -7.07
CA ALA A 333 -34.21 -26.64 -6.42
C ALA A 333 -33.81 -26.04 -5.05
N SER A 334 -33.76 -24.71 -4.95
CA SER A 334 -33.44 -24.02 -3.69
C SER A 334 -34.44 -24.32 -2.56
N ARG A 335 -35.71 -24.60 -2.88
CA ARG A 335 -36.74 -24.96 -1.90
C ARG A 335 -36.52 -26.33 -1.29
N GLU A 336 -35.85 -27.21 -2.01
CA GLU A 336 -35.50 -28.56 -1.58
C GLU A 336 -34.12 -28.63 -0.91
N LEU A 337 -33.40 -27.49 -0.84
CA LEU A 337 -32.00 -27.42 -0.39
C LEU A 337 -31.11 -28.38 -1.20
N ALA A 338 -31.36 -28.46 -2.51
CA ALA A 338 -30.54 -29.23 -3.42
C ALA A 338 -29.11 -28.69 -3.47
N ASP A 339 -28.15 -29.56 -3.80
CA ASP A 339 -26.77 -29.19 -4.02
C ASP A 339 -26.65 -28.33 -5.30
N PRO A 340 -25.81 -27.27 -5.34
CA PRO A 340 -25.61 -26.45 -6.52
C PRO A 340 -25.28 -27.24 -7.80
N GLU A 341 -24.53 -28.34 -7.69
CA GLU A 341 -24.18 -29.24 -8.82
C GLU A 341 -25.44 -29.78 -9.55
N ALA A 342 -26.59 -29.82 -8.89
CA ALA A 342 -27.83 -30.32 -9.49
C ALA A 342 -28.44 -29.39 -10.56
N VAL A 343 -28.04 -28.12 -10.59
CA VAL A 343 -28.55 -27.10 -11.51
C VAL A 343 -27.45 -26.34 -12.25
N GLU A 344 -26.18 -26.70 -12.03
CA GLU A 344 -25.00 -26.08 -12.63
C GLU A 344 -25.11 -26.01 -14.16
N GLU A 345 -25.45 -27.13 -14.83
CA GLU A 345 -25.60 -27.18 -16.29
C GLU A 345 -26.71 -26.27 -16.86
N LEU A 346 -27.58 -25.70 -16.02
CA LEU A 346 -28.67 -24.81 -16.44
C LEU A 346 -28.27 -23.33 -16.43
N ILE A 347 -27.14 -22.99 -15.80
CA ILE A 347 -26.68 -21.62 -15.62
C ILE A 347 -25.35 -21.49 -16.33
N GLN A 348 -25.30 -20.59 -17.31
CA GLN A 348 -24.06 -20.34 -18.02
C GLN A 348 -23.10 -19.56 -17.13
N ILE A 349 -21.87 -20.07 -17.02
CA ILE A 349 -20.78 -19.44 -16.26
C ILE A 349 -19.68 -18.96 -17.20
N GLY A 350 -18.78 -18.11 -16.67
CA GLY A 350 -17.61 -17.64 -17.41
C GLY A 350 -16.75 -18.77 -17.99
N GLU A 351 -16.60 -19.89 -17.28
CA GLU A 351 -15.85 -21.07 -17.73
C GLU A 351 -16.35 -21.60 -19.10
N ASP A 352 -17.66 -21.56 -19.34
CA ASP A 352 -18.28 -22.08 -20.57
C ASP A 352 -17.84 -21.32 -21.84
N THR A 353 -17.31 -20.10 -21.67
CA THR A 353 -16.87 -19.23 -22.76
C THR A 353 -15.38 -19.40 -23.11
N LEU A 354 -14.59 -20.07 -22.27
CA LEU A 354 -13.14 -20.16 -22.43
C LEU A 354 -12.73 -20.85 -23.73
N GLY A 355 -11.80 -20.25 -24.47
CA GLY A 355 -11.33 -20.76 -25.76
C GLY A 355 -12.34 -20.62 -26.91
N THR A 356 -13.43 -19.89 -26.69
CA THR A 356 -14.38 -19.47 -27.74
C THR A 356 -14.16 -18.00 -28.13
N ASP A 357 -14.88 -17.52 -29.15
CA ASP A 357 -14.82 -16.10 -29.54
C ASP A 357 -15.46 -15.17 -28.49
N ASP A 358 -16.26 -15.73 -27.57
CA ASP A 358 -16.98 -15.01 -26.53
C ASP A 358 -16.20 -14.93 -25.20
N GLU A 359 -14.94 -15.40 -25.13
CA GLU A 359 -14.15 -15.41 -23.88
C GLU A 359 -13.85 -14.03 -23.26
N TYR A 360 -14.17 -12.93 -23.96
CA TYR A 360 -14.02 -11.55 -23.46
C TYR A 360 -15.33 -10.75 -23.45
N HIS A 361 -16.47 -11.37 -23.80
CA HIS A 361 -17.75 -10.70 -24.03
C HIS A 361 -18.94 -11.58 -23.60
N GLY A 362 -20.14 -11.01 -23.52
CA GLY A 362 -21.36 -11.72 -23.12
C GLY A 362 -21.53 -11.88 -21.62
N PHE A 363 -20.90 -11.03 -20.80
CA PHE A 363 -21.07 -11.01 -19.34
C PHE A 363 -22.32 -10.23 -18.95
N ASP A 364 -23.49 -10.88 -19.08
CA ASP A 364 -24.76 -10.33 -18.61
C ASP A 364 -24.89 -10.36 -17.07
N HIS A 365 -25.90 -9.64 -16.56
CA HIS A 365 -26.21 -9.56 -15.13
C HIS A 365 -27.72 -9.66 -14.89
N THR A 366 -28.09 -10.12 -13.70
CA THR A 366 -29.51 -10.36 -13.34
C THR A 366 -30.24 -9.15 -12.78
N HIS A 367 -29.52 -8.18 -12.21
CA HIS A 367 -30.10 -7.03 -11.53
C HIS A 367 -29.40 -5.75 -11.93
N ASP A 368 -30.17 -4.81 -12.48
CA ASP A 368 -29.67 -3.47 -12.76
C ASP A 368 -29.46 -2.68 -11.46
N THR A 369 -28.47 -1.80 -11.48
CA THR A 369 -28.28 -0.76 -10.47
C THR A 369 -28.64 0.59 -11.06
N THR A 370 -29.04 1.53 -10.19
CA THR A 370 -29.26 2.91 -10.65
C THR A 370 -27.93 3.60 -10.93
N ASP A 371 -26.95 3.42 -10.04
CA ASP A 371 -25.59 3.93 -10.13
C ASP A 371 -24.68 3.03 -9.27
N ILE A 372 -23.51 2.65 -9.80
CA ILE A 372 -22.54 1.77 -9.12
C ILE A 372 -21.94 2.41 -7.85
N ALA A 373 -21.99 3.73 -7.75
CA ALA A 373 -21.42 4.54 -6.67
C ALA A 373 -22.48 5.32 -5.87
N MET A 374 -23.77 4.96 -5.94
CA MET A 374 -24.85 5.63 -5.18
C MET A 374 -24.66 5.58 -3.65
N GLY A 375 -23.87 4.64 -3.16
CA GLY A 375 -23.61 4.43 -1.74
C GLY A 375 -22.77 5.53 -1.07
N PRO A 376 -22.52 5.43 0.24
CA PRO A 376 -21.57 6.32 0.90
C PRO A 376 -20.14 6.09 0.37
N ASP A 377 -19.48 7.17 -0.07
CA ASP A 377 -18.13 7.12 -0.67
C ASP A 377 -17.05 6.57 0.27
N LEU A 378 -17.22 6.81 1.58
CA LEU A 378 -16.29 6.40 2.63
C LEU A 378 -17.02 5.72 3.78
N SER A 379 -16.38 4.68 4.33
CA SER A 379 -16.90 4.01 5.51
C SER A 379 -16.85 4.93 6.74
N ALA A 380 -17.88 4.86 7.57
CA ALA A 380 -17.91 5.58 8.85
C ALA A 380 -16.70 5.24 9.74
N TYR A 381 -16.14 4.03 9.60
CA TYR A 381 -14.95 3.61 10.32
C TYR A 381 -13.70 4.46 10.00
N LYS A 382 -13.56 4.94 8.75
CA LYS A 382 -12.48 5.83 8.33
C LYS A 382 -12.69 7.28 8.79
N THR A 383 -13.95 7.70 8.99
CA THR A 383 -14.29 9.07 9.39
C THR A 383 -14.33 9.28 10.91
N LEU A 384 -14.58 8.23 11.68
CA LEU A 384 -14.58 8.28 13.15
C LEU A 384 -13.14 8.38 13.67
N GLY A 385 -12.93 9.19 14.71
CA GLY A 385 -11.61 9.53 15.22
C GLY A 385 -11.02 8.41 16.06
N ASP A 386 -11.22 8.50 17.37
CA ASP A 386 -10.59 7.56 18.30
C ASP A 386 -11.32 6.21 18.38
N MET A 387 -10.69 5.24 19.04
CA MET A 387 -11.24 3.89 19.17
C MET A 387 -12.52 3.87 20.03
N MET A 388 -12.66 4.80 20.98
CA MET A 388 -13.85 4.89 21.82
C MET A 388 -15.07 5.28 21.00
N GLU A 389 -14.94 6.31 20.16
CA GLU A 389 -15.98 6.74 19.24
C GLU A 389 -16.39 5.61 18.29
N LYS A 390 -15.40 4.86 17.76
CA LYS A 390 -15.64 3.70 16.88
C LYS A 390 -16.41 2.58 17.59
N MET A 391 -16.03 2.26 18.83
CA MET A 391 -16.68 1.25 19.63
C MET A 391 -18.11 1.66 20.01
N ASP A 392 -18.31 2.90 20.46
CA ASP A 392 -19.64 3.40 20.81
C ASP A 392 -20.56 3.39 19.58
N ALA A 393 -20.08 3.82 18.42
CA ALA A 393 -20.84 3.74 17.16
C ALA A 393 -21.20 2.29 16.78
N GLN A 394 -20.26 1.34 16.93
CA GLN A 394 -20.50 -0.08 16.69
C GLN A 394 -21.58 -0.63 17.64
N LEU A 395 -21.51 -0.32 18.94
CA LEU A 395 -22.46 -0.81 19.93
C LEU A 395 -23.84 -0.13 19.82
N GLU A 396 -23.88 1.14 19.42
CA GLU A 396 -25.12 1.83 19.08
C GLU A 396 -25.80 1.21 17.87
N LEU A 397 -25.04 0.82 16.85
CA LEU A 397 -25.56 0.10 15.70
C LEU A 397 -26.12 -1.26 16.12
N ALA A 398 -25.41 -2.00 16.96
CA ALA A 398 -25.89 -3.28 17.49
C ALA A 398 -27.27 -3.15 18.16
N ARG A 399 -27.51 -2.08 18.95
CA ARG A 399 -28.82 -1.82 19.57
C ARG A 399 -29.95 -1.51 18.58
N LYS A 400 -29.63 -1.01 17.38
CA LYS A 400 -30.62 -0.69 16.35
C LYS A 400 -30.99 -1.92 15.52
N LEU A 401 -30.08 -2.89 15.40
CA LEU A 401 -30.23 -4.04 14.53
C LEU A 401 -30.95 -5.19 15.24
N ARG A 402 -32.10 -5.60 14.70
CA ARG A 402 -32.87 -6.74 15.24
C ARG A 402 -32.12 -8.08 15.17
N ALA A 403 -31.23 -8.23 14.19
CA ALA A 403 -30.50 -9.47 13.94
C ALA A 403 -29.25 -9.63 14.83
N VAL A 404 -28.89 -8.60 15.60
CA VAL A 404 -27.65 -8.55 16.39
C VAL A 404 -28.00 -8.53 17.88
N ASP A 405 -27.36 -9.39 18.66
CA ASP A 405 -27.43 -9.34 20.12
C ASP A 405 -26.35 -8.38 20.63
N GLU A 406 -26.75 -7.22 21.15
CA GLU A 406 -25.83 -6.20 21.64
C GLU A 406 -24.97 -6.67 22.82
N THR A 407 -25.46 -7.64 23.61
CA THR A 407 -24.71 -8.22 24.74
C THR A 407 -23.59 -9.11 24.22
N ASP A 408 -23.88 -9.96 23.22
CA ASP A 408 -22.88 -10.84 22.60
C ASP A 408 -21.79 -10.02 21.90
N VAL A 409 -22.16 -8.95 21.19
CA VAL A 409 -21.18 -8.05 20.54
C VAL A 409 -20.27 -7.39 21.58
N ALA A 410 -20.84 -6.84 22.66
CA ALA A 410 -20.06 -6.22 23.73
C ALA A 410 -19.12 -7.24 24.39
N GLU A 411 -19.58 -8.46 24.64
CA GLU A 411 -18.74 -9.54 25.18
C GLU A 411 -17.57 -9.88 24.27
N ARG A 412 -17.82 -10.06 22.96
CA ARG A 412 -16.76 -10.35 21.99
C ARG A 412 -15.74 -9.22 21.91
N VAL A 413 -16.16 -7.96 21.92
CA VAL A 413 -15.24 -6.81 21.92
C VAL A 413 -14.35 -6.86 23.16
N ILE A 414 -14.92 -7.10 24.33
CA ILE A 414 -14.15 -7.20 25.59
C ILE A 414 -13.20 -8.39 25.54
N GLU A 415 -13.65 -9.57 25.11
CA GLU A 415 -12.88 -10.81 25.16
C GLU A 415 -11.76 -10.89 24.12
N TYR A 416 -11.99 -10.37 22.91
CA TYR A 416 -11.04 -10.48 21.80
C TYR A 416 -10.18 -9.22 21.60
N HIS A 417 -10.61 -8.05 22.09
CA HIS A 417 -9.84 -6.81 21.96
C HIS A 417 -9.33 -6.29 23.31
N PHE A 418 -10.21 -5.98 24.25
CA PHE A 418 -9.78 -5.31 25.50
C PHE A 418 -8.95 -6.21 26.43
N LEU A 419 -9.44 -7.41 26.75
CA LEU A 419 -8.73 -8.30 27.66
C LEU A 419 -7.35 -8.69 27.12
N PRO A 420 -7.17 -9.07 25.83
CA PRO A 420 -5.86 -9.36 25.27
C PRO A 420 -4.92 -8.16 25.31
N ASP A 421 -5.40 -6.96 25.00
CA ASP A 421 -4.57 -5.75 24.99
C ASP A 421 -4.14 -5.33 26.40
N ILE A 422 -5.08 -5.27 27.37
CA ILE A 422 -4.77 -4.94 28.77
C ILE A 422 -3.79 -5.95 29.36
N ILE A 423 -4.04 -7.25 29.20
CA ILE A 423 -3.16 -8.31 29.72
C ILE A 423 -1.80 -8.30 29.01
N GLY A 424 -1.80 -8.07 27.70
CA GLY A 424 -0.59 -7.95 26.88
C GLY A 424 0.29 -6.80 27.33
N ASN A 425 -0.29 -5.61 27.44
CA ASN A 425 0.40 -4.40 27.88
C ASN A 425 0.90 -4.53 29.32
N LEU A 426 0.12 -5.13 30.23
CA LEU A 426 0.55 -5.39 31.60
C LEU A 426 1.76 -6.33 31.66
N ARG A 427 1.72 -7.44 30.90
CA ARG A 427 2.84 -8.39 30.80
C ARG A 427 4.08 -7.74 30.18
N ALA A 428 3.89 -6.91 29.15
CA ALA A 428 4.96 -6.17 28.51
C ALA A 428 5.59 -5.18 29.50
N PHE A 429 4.77 -4.41 30.22
CA PHE A 429 5.21 -3.47 31.24
C PHE A 429 6.06 -4.13 32.32
N SER A 430 5.66 -5.30 32.84
CA SER A 430 6.43 -6.01 33.87
C SER A 430 7.74 -6.62 33.37
N ARG A 431 7.92 -6.81 32.05
CA ARG A 431 9.09 -7.46 31.44
C ARG A 431 9.93 -6.54 30.56
N GLN A 432 9.54 -5.26 30.49
CA GLN A 432 10.10 -4.32 29.53
C GLN A 432 11.59 -4.07 29.72
N GLU A 433 12.24 -3.74 28.61
CA GLU A 433 13.56 -3.12 28.62
C GLU A 433 13.42 -1.61 28.75
N THR A 434 14.52 -0.99 29.14
CA THR A 434 14.64 0.47 29.23
C THR A 434 15.50 0.99 28.09
N ARG A 435 15.17 2.16 27.54
CA ARG A 435 15.86 2.71 26.36
C ARG A 435 16.34 4.13 26.63
N CYS A 436 17.54 4.46 26.17
CA CYS A 436 17.99 5.85 26.14
C CYS A 436 17.27 6.64 25.04
N LEU A 437 16.72 7.81 25.35
CA LEU A 437 16.04 8.65 24.35
C LEU A 437 17.00 9.29 23.34
N ASP A 438 18.26 9.49 23.72
CA ASP A 438 19.22 10.25 22.91
C ASP A 438 19.97 9.34 21.93
N CYS A 439 20.56 8.23 22.42
CA CYS A 439 21.32 7.30 21.57
C CYS A 439 20.57 6.02 21.19
N GLY A 440 19.40 5.77 21.79
CA GLY A 440 18.60 4.59 21.49
C GLY A 440 19.07 3.27 22.13
N GLU A 441 20.17 3.28 22.89
CA GLU A 441 20.72 2.09 23.57
C GLU A 441 19.69 1.44 24.49
N LYS A 442 19.65 0.10 24.50
CA LYS A 442 18.66 -0.69 25.25
C LYS A 442 19.31 -1.42 26.41
N TYR A 443 18.73 -1.27 27.60
CA TYR A 443 19.14 -1.97 28.80
C TYR A 443 18.03 -2.87 29.31
N ARG A 444 18.36 -4.14 29.53
CA ARG A 444 17.46 -5.11 30.20
C ARG A 444 17.00 -4.65 31.59
N ARG A 445 17.81 -3.83 32.29
CA ARG A 445 17.48 -3.23 33.59
C ARG A 445 17.95 -1.80 33.62
N MET A 446 17.16 -0.93 34.24
CA MET A 446 17.49 0.47 34.46
C MET A 446 18.85 0.61 35.16
N PRO A 447 19.81 1.40 34.63
CA PRO A 447 21.02 1.75 35.34
C PRO A 447 20.68 2.44 36.68
N LEU A 448 21.34 2.04 37.78
CA LEU A 448 21.09 2.63 39.11
C LEU A 448 21.41 4.14 39.16
N THR A 449 22.21 4.64 38.23
CA THR A 449 22.54 6.06 38.07
C THR A 449 21.39 6.87 37.48
N GLY A 450 20.41 6.23 36.82
CA GLY A 450 19.37 6.94 36.06
C GLY A 450 19.79 7.37 34.64
N GLU A 451 21.08 7.25 34.32
CA GLU A 451 21.71 7.79 33.12
C GLU A 451 22.24 6.68 32.20
N CYS A 452 22.24 6.95 30.90
CA CYS A 452 22.77 6.06 29.87
C CYS A 452 24.30 5.96 30.00
N ARG A 453 24.82 4.74 29.90
CA ARG A 453 26.26 4.47 30.05
C ARG A 453 27.09 4.90 28.85
N GLU A 454 26.46 5.06 27.69
CA GLU A 454 27.14 5.41 26.44
C GLU A 454 27.18 6.92 26.21
N CYS A 455 26.06 7.62 26.42
CA CYS A 455 25.94 9.04 26.08
C CYS A 455 25.60 9.97 27.26
N GLY A 456 25.38 9.43 28.47
CA GLY A 456 24.92 10.22 29.63
C GLY A 456 23.46 10.68 29.56
N GLY A 457 22.74 10.31 28.49
CA GLY A 457 21.34 10.65 28.26
C GLY A 457 20.37 10.00 29.25
N ARG A 458 19.11 10.44 29.23
CA ARG A 458 18.07 9.87 30.10
C ARG A 458 17.58 8.52 29.58
N VAL A 459 17.50 7.55 30.48
CA VAL A 459 16.94 6.22 30.19
C VAL A 459 15.49 6.19 30.66
N ASN A 460 14.58 5.74 29.81
CA ASN A 460 13.15 5.68 30.10
C ASN A 460 12.60 4.26 29.91
N LEU A 461 11.44 4.02 30.53
CA LEU A 461 10.60 2.86 30.25
C LEU A 461 10.12 2.91 28.80
N THR A 462 10.00 1.75 28.17
CA THR A 462 9.51 1.62 26.78
C THR A 462 8.00 1.48 26.73
N VAL A 463 7.38 0.99 27.81
CA VAL A 463 5.94 0.89 28.02
C VAL A 463 5.59 1.71 29.26
N HIS A 464 4.69 2.69 29.09
CA HIS A 464 4.25 3.58 30.16
C HIS A 464 2.97 3.07 30.81
N GLU A 465 2.77 3.40 32.08
CA GLU A 465 1.55 3.05 32.85
C GLU A 465 0.27 3.45 32.13
N GLY A 466 0.20 4.68 31.60
CA GLY A 466 -0.99 5.17 30.89
C GLY A 466 -1.35 4.35 29.64
N SER A 467 -0.40 3.63 29.05
CA SER A 467 -0.69 2.70 27.95
C SER A 467 -1.35 1.41 28.44
N VAL A 468 -1.12 1.02 29.70
CA VAL A 468 -1.65 -0.21 30.31
C VAL A 468 -3.06 0.03 30.87
N SER A 469 -3.31 1.18 31.49
CA SER A 469 -4.60 1.50 32.13
C SER A 469 -5.66 2.04 31.17
N LYS A 470 -5.29 2.43 29.94
CA LYS A 470 -6.12 3.17 28.99
C LYS A 470 -7.55 2.62 28.78
N TYR A 471 -7.74 1.31 28.80
CA TYR A 471 -9.00 0.67 28.37
C TYR A 471 -9.77 -0.06 29.48
N VAL A 472 -9.26 -0.07 30.71
CA VAL A 472 -9.83 -0.87 31.80
C VAL A 472 -11.18 -0.31 32.22
N ASP A 473 -11.23 0.99 32.52
CA ASP A 473 -12.44 1.68 32.98
C ASP A 473 -13.54 1.60 31.92
N THR A 474 -13.17 1.87 30.65
CA THR A 474 -14.05 1.69 29.50
C THR A 474 -14.63 0.30 29.42
N ALA A 475 -13.79 -0.73 29.49
CA ALA A 475 -14.24 -2.11 29.36
C ALA A 475 -15.23 -2.48 30.48
N ILE A 476 -15.01 -1.97 31.70
CA ILE A 476 -15.93 -2.14 32.84
C ILE A 476 -17.25 -1.43 32.56
N GLU A 477 -17.22 -0.17 32.13
CA GLU A 477 -18.41 0.60 31.80
C GLU A 477 -19.25 -0.09 30.72
N VAL A 478 -18.62 -0.54 29.63
CA VAL A 478 -19.27 -1.28 28.55
C VAL A 478 -19.88 -2.58 29.08
N ALA A 479 -19.13 -3.35 29.87
CA ALA A 479 -19.63 -4.59 30.45
C ALA A 479 -20.89 -4.37 31.31
N GLU A 480 -20.93 -3.28 32.07
CA GLU A 480 -22.07 -2.93 32.91
C GLU A 480 -23.24 -2.42 32.08
N ARG A 481 -23.01 -1.48 31.17
CA ARG A 481 -24.02 -0.83 30.31
C ARG A 481 -24.72 -1.81 29.37
N PHE A 482 -24.01 -2.83 28.89
CA PHE A 482 -24.54 -3.84 27.96
C PHE A 482 -24.87 -5.17 28.63
N GLY A 483 -24.87 -5.23 29.97
CA GLY A 483 -25.41 -6.41 30.66
C GLY A 483 -24.58 -7.69 30.49
N CYS A 484 -23.27 -7.59 30.22
CA CYS A 484 -22.42 -8.76 30.00
C CYS A 484 -22.41 -9.74 31.19
N ARG A 485 -22.03 -10.99 30.90
CA ARG A 485 -21.97 -12.12 31.82
C ARG A 485 -21.16 -11.77 33.08
N PRO A 486 -21.56 -12.31 34.25
CA PRO A 486 -20.84 -12.11 35.49
C PRO A 486 -19.35 -12.47 35.41
N TYR A 487 -18.99 -13.50 34.63
CA TYR A 487 -17.61 -13.92 34.44
C TYR A 487 -16.74 -12.82 33.82
N THR A 488 -17.20 -12.20 32.73
CA THR A 488 -16.51 -11.11 32.03
C THR A 488 -16.32 -9.91 32.95
N LYS A 489 -17.39 -9.52 33.67
CA LYS A 489 -17.33 -8.45 34.68
C LYS A 489 -16.33 -8.74 35.80
N GLN A 490 -16.30 -9.97 36.31
CA GLN A 490 -15.35 -10.37 37.35
C GLN A 490 -13.90 -10.35 36.84
N ARG A 491 -13.65 -10.80 35.61
CA ARG A 491 -12.31 -10.75 35.00
C ARG A 491 -11.79 -9.32 34.91
N LEU A 492 -12.62 -8.39 34.46
CA LEU A 492 -12.23 -6.98 34.37
C LEU A 492 -11.92 -6.39 35.75
N LYS A 493 -12.75 -6.66 36.77
CA LYS A 493 -12.49 -6.20 38.15
C LYS A 493 -11.22 -6.78 38.76
N VAL A 494 -10.90 -8.04 38.46
CA VAL A 494 -9.63 -8.64 38.91
C VAL A 494 -8.43 -7.98 38.24
N LEU A 495 -8.56 -7.58 36.97
CA LEU A 495 -7.50 -6.86 36.24
C LEU A 495 -7.31 -5.45 36.76
N GLU A 496 -8.40 -4.72 36.98
CA GLU A 496 -8.39 -3.39 37.63
C GLU A 496 -7.65 -3.44 38.97
N GLN A 497 -8.03 -4.35 39.87
CA GLN A 497 -7.34 -4.55 41.15
C GLN A 497 -5.86 -4.92 41.00
N SER A 498 -5.51 -5.70 39.96
CA SER A 498 -4.13 -6.05 39.69
C SER A 498 -3.31 -4.85 39.23
N LEU A 499 -3.92 -3.94 38.47
CA LEU A 499 -3.27 -2.71 38.01
C LEU A 499 -3.08 -1.73 39.16
N GLU A 500 -4.12 -1.48 39.95
CA GLU A 500 -4.04 -0.66 41.16
C GLU A 500 -2.93 -1.17 42.08
N SER A 501 -2.85 -2.49 42.32
CA SER A 501 -1.81 -3.08 43.16
C SER A 501 -0.38 -2.92 42.61
N ILE A 502 -0.19 -2.73 41.31
CA ILE A 502 1.14 -2.61 40.67
C ILE A 502 1.59 -1.15 40.64
N PHE A 503 0.66 -0.21 40.47
CA PHE A 503 0.96 1.21 40.23
C PHE A 503 0.67 2.12 41.42
N GLU A 504 -0.31 1.78 42.26
CA GLU A 504 -0.57 2.56 43.47
C GLU A 504 0.49 2.27 44.54
N ASP A 505 1.22 3.32 44.92
CA ASP A 505 2.08 3.29 46.10
C ASP A 505 1.20 3.58 47.33
N ASP A 506 1.00 2.57 48.20
CA ASP A 506 0.21 2.68 49.45
C ASP A 506 0.65 3.85 50.36
N THR A 507 1.86 4.38 50.12
CA THR A 507 2.46 5.47 50.88
C THR A 507 2.02 6.87 50.42
N ASN A 508 1.36 7.02 49.26
CA ASN A 508 1.16 8.32 48.60
C ASN A 508 -0.23 8.49 47.96
N LYS A 509 -1.31 8.14 48.68
CA LYS A 509 -2.68 8.43 48.22
C LYS A 509 -3.03 9.90 48.41
N GLN A 510 -3.33 10.60 47.32
CA GLN A 510 -3.95 11.93 47.36
C GLN A 510 -5.46 11.76 47.64
N SER A 511 -5.83 11.69 48.92
CA SER A 511 -7.23 11.57 49.32
C SER A 511 -8.03 12.82 48.95
N GLY A 512 -9.16 12.62 48.25
CA GLY A 512 -10.10 13.70 47.97
C GLY A 512 -10.93 14.05 49.21
N ILE A 513 -11.44 15.27 49.31
CA ILE A 513 -12.34 15.68 50.40
C ILE A 513 -13.60 14.79 50.49
N ALA A 514 -14.02 14.19 49.37
CA ALA A 514 -15.16 13.28 49.30
C ALA A 514 -14.90 11.93 49.97
N ASP A 515 -13.64 11.50 50.11
CA ASP A 515 -13.30 10.23 50.78
C ASP A 515 -13.40 10.32 52.31
N PHE A 516 -13.61 11.54 52.85
CA PHE A 516 -13.75 11.81 54.28
C PHE A 516 -15.18 12.22 54.70
N MET A 517 -16.13 12.29 53.77
CA MET A 517 -17.56 12.58 54.05
C MET A 517 -18.40 11.34 53.78
#